data_AF-A0A0G0PZ95-F1
#
_entry.id   AF-A0A0G0PZ95-F1
#
_cell.length_a   1.000
_cell.length_b   1.000
_cell.length_c   1.000
_cell.angle_alpha   90.00
_cell.angle_beta   90.00
_cell.angle_gamma   90.00
#
_symmetry.space_group_name_H-M   'P 1'
#
loop_
_entity.id
_entity.type
_entity.pdbx_description
1 polymer ?
#
loop_
_entity_poly.entity_id
_entity_poly.type
_entity_poly.pdbx_seq_one_letter_code
_entity_poly.pdbx_strand_id
1 'polypeptide(L)'
;MIKQNVVFNLMPGSSFFLGMRDFPPARKIIEKGGICALSTDFNPGTCYCYSLPFIMTVSAIYLKMTAAEILWASTLGGAKALGLEKEIGSIEKGKKADLLVMKVNELSEIPYSMGMNLVRKVIKNGKVVN
;
A
#
# COMPACT_ATOMS: atom_id res chain seq x y z
N MET A 1 12.70 -10.88 -17.44
CA MET A 1 12.93 -11.67 -16.21
C MET A 1 12.68 -10.78 -15.00
N ILE A 2 11.99 -11.25 -13.96
CA ILE A 2 11.88 -10.52 -12.69
C ILE A 2 13.17 -10.76 -11.91
N LYS A 3 13.87 -9.69 -11.51
CA LYS A 3 15.03 -9.80 -10.62
C LYS A 3 14.51 -10.01 -9.19
N GLN A 4 14.99 -11.05 -8.51
CA GLN A 4 14.44 -11.53 -7.23
C GLN A 4 14.48 -10.54 -6.04
N ASN A 5 15.12 -9.37 -6.18
CA ASN A 5 15.23 -8.35 -5.12
C ASN A 5 14.76 -6.95 -5.53
N VAL A 6 14.06 -6.81 -6.67
CA VAL A 6 13.54 -5.51 -7.11
C VAL A 6 12.08 -5.39 -6.70
N VAL A 7 11.75 -4.31 -6.00
CA VAL A 7 10.36 -3.97 -5.67
C VAL A 7 9.77 -3.13 -6.79
N PHE A 8 8.64 -3.56 -7.32
CA PHE A 8 7.83 -2.78 -8.25
C PHE A 8 6.92 -1.84 -7.45
N ASN A 9 7.35 -0.59 -7.27
CA ASN A 9 6.54 0.44 -6.63
C ASN A 9 5.47 0.95 -7.62
N LEU A 10 4.21 0.60 -7.37
CA LEU A 10 3.09 0.93 -8.23
C LEU A 10 2.39 2.20 -7.72
N MET A 11 2.09 3.11 -8.64
CA MET A 11 1.53 4.43 -8.35
C MET A 11 0.24 4.63 -9.14
N PRO A 12 -0.84 3.90 -8.81
CA PRO A 12 -2.07 3.95 -9.60
C PRO A 12 -2.83 5.27 -9.44
N GLY A 13 -2.54 6.05 -8.38
CA GLY A 13 -3.08 7.39 -8.20
C GLY A 13 -2.70 8.33 -9.36
N SER A 14 -1.48 8.22 -9.87
CA SER A 14 -1.00 9.05 -10.98
C SER A 14 -1.67 8.67 -12.30
N SER A 15 -1.82 7.37 -12.59
CA SER A 15 -2.61 6.89 -13.74
C SER A 15 -4.06 7.36 -13.66
N PHE A 16 -4.67 7.30 -12.47
CA PHE A 16 -6.03 7.78 -12.23
C PHE A 16 -6.16 9.28 -12.47
N PHE A 17 -5.28 10.09 -11.86
CA PHE A 17 -5.31 11.56 -11.96
C PHE A 17 -5.11 12.04 -13.40
N LEU A 18 -4.22 11.39 -14.15
CA LEU A 18 -3.95 11.70 -15.55
C LEU A 18 -5.03 11.17 -16.52
N GLY A 19 -6.10 10.53 -16.01
CA GLY A 19 -7.16 9.97 -16.85
C GLY A 19 -6.68 8.86 -17.79
N MET A 20 -5.63 8.14 -17.40
CA MET A 20 -5.06 7.08 -18.23
C MET A 20 -6.00 5.88 -18.31
N ARG A 21 -6.00 5.20 -19.47
CA ARG A 21 -6.69 3.92 -19.64
C ARG A 21 -5.85 2.76 -19.12
N ASP A 22 -4.54 2.85 -19.30
CA ASP A 22 -3.59 1.82 -18.89
C ASP A 22 -3.05 2.11 -17.49
N PHE A 23 -3.19 1.12 -16.61
CA PHE A 23 -2.67 1.14 -15.25
C PHE A 23 -1.47 0.20 -15.11
N PRO A 24 -0.63 0.38 -14.06
CA PRO A 24 0.48 -0.54 -13.79
C PRO A 24 0.03 -2.02 -13.82
N PRO A 25 0.80 -2.94 -14.42
CA PRO A 25 0.34 -4.30 -14.67
C PRO A 25 0.52 -5.21 -13.43
N ALA A 26 -0.12 -4.87 -12.30
CA ALA A 26 0.07 -5.52 -11.01
C ALA A 26 -0.17 -7.04 -11.06
N ARG A 27 -1.26 -7.50 -11.69
CA ARG A 27 -1.55 -8.94 -11.82
C ARG A 27 -0.41 -9.71 -12.48
N LYS A 28 0.10 -9.19 -13.60
CA LYS A 28 1.20 -9.80 -14.34
C LYS A 28 2.50 -9.84 -13.53
N ILE A 29 2.73 -8.85 -12.68
CA ILE A 29 3.90 -8.81 -11.79
C ILE A 29 3.75 -9.88 -10.70
N ILE A 30 2.61 -9.91 -10.02
CA ILE A 30 2.32 -10.84 -8.92
C ILE A 30 2.34 -12.30 -9.40
N GLU A 31 1.72 -12.61 -10.54
CA GLU A 31 1.69 -13.97 -11.12
C GLU A 31 3.07 -14.49 -11.49
N LYS A 32 4.02 -13.59 -11.72
CA LYS A 32 5.41 -13.93 -12.01
C LYS A 32 6.29 -13.95 -10.75
N GLY A 33 5.70 -13.85 -9.56
CA GLY A 33 6.42 -13.83 -8.28
C GLY A 33 7.11 -12.50 -7.97
N GLY A 34 6.68 -11.40 -8.62
CA GLY A 34 7.20 -10.07 -8.35
C GLY A 34 6.72 -9.49 -7.02
N ILE A 35 7.57 -8.67 -6.41
CA ILE A 35 7.26 -7.94 -5.19
C ILE A 35 6.67 -6.58 -5.55
N CYS A 36 5.47 -6.26 -5.04
CA CYS A 36 4.82 -4.98 -5.27
C CYS A 36 4.83 -4.09 -4.02
N ALA A 37 5.00 -2.79 -4.21
CA ALA A 37 4.67 -1.78 -3.22
C ALA A 37 3.60 -0.83 -3.78
N LEU A 38 2.83 -0.19 -2.90
CA LEU A 38 1.89 0.86 -3.28
C LEU A 38 2.31 2.18 -2.64
N SER A 39 2.28 3.25 -3.43
CA SER A 39 2.62 4.60 -3.00
C SER A 39 1.58 5.61 -3.49
N THR A 40 1.46 6.72 -2.76
CA THR A 40 0.61 7.85 -3.19
C THR A 40 1.16 8.59 -4.39
N ASP A 41 2.49 8.60 -4.54
CA ASP A 41 3.17 9.49 -5.49
C ASP A 41 2.77 10.95 -5.27
N PHE A 42 2.59 11.36 -4.01
CA PHE A 42 2.07 12.69 -3.68
C PHE A 42 2.98 13.79 -4.24
N ASN A 43 2.48 14.49 -5.25
CA ASN A 43 3.20 15.55 -5.95
C ASN A 43 2.21 16.52 -6.64
N PRO A 44 2.61 17.78 -6.93
CA PRO A 44 1.72 18.78 -7.50
C PRO A 44 1.38 18.59 -8.98
N GLY A 45 2.12 17.76 -9.72
CA GLY A 45 1.98 17.61 -11.17
C GLY A 45 1.02 16.50 -11.57
N THR A 46 1.23 15.29 -11.05
CA THR A 46 0.57 14.07 -11.56
C THR A 46 -0.24 13.31 -10.52
N CYS A 47 -0.14 13.63 -9.23
CA CYS A 47 -0.97 13.01 -8.20
C CYS A 47 -1.00 13.87 -6.91
N TYR A 48 -1.91 14.85 -6.85
CA TYR A 48 -2.08 15.67 -5.64
C TYR A 48 -2.99 14.98 -4.60
N CYS A 49 -2.64 13.75 -4.22
CA CYS A 49 -3.38 12.94 -3.26
C CYS A 49 -2.43 12.38 -2.19
N TYR A 50 -2.63 12.74 -0.93
CA TYR A 50 -1.88 12.19 0.21
C TYR A 50 -2.55 10.96 0.85
N SER A 51 -3.71 10.55 0.35
CA SER A 51 -4.52 9.47 0.95
C SER A 51 -4.10 8.10 0.44
N LEU A 52 -3.29 7.37 1.22
CA LEU A 52 -2.98 5.97 0.92
C LEU A 52 -4.22 5.05 0.89
N PRO A 53 -5.25 5.21 1.75
CA PRO A 53 -6.50 4.44 1.63
C PRO A 53 -7.22 4.62 0.28
N PHE A 54 -7.15 5.82 -0.30
CA PHE A 54 -7.66 6.04 -1.65
C PHE A 54 -6.85 5.24 -2.68
N ILE A 55 -5.52 5.23 -2.60
CA ILE A 55 -4.65 4.42 -3.47
C ILE A 55 -4.97 2.92 -3.33
N MET A 56 -5.24 2.44 -2.12
CA MET A 56 -5.67 1.06 -1.87
C MET A 56 -6.98 0.75 -2.63
N THR A 57 -7.95 1.66 -2.60
CA THR A 57 -9.21 1.52 -3.34
C THR A 57 -8.96 1.46 -4.86
N VAL A 58 -8.18 2.41 -5.40
CA VAL A 58 -7.82 2.45 -6.83
C VAL A 58 -7.09 1.16 -7.24
N SER A 59 -6.25 0.62 -6.36
CA SER A 59 -5.52 -0.64 -6.60
C SER A 59 -6.47 -1.84 -6.70
N ALA A 60 -7.50 -1.92 -5.85
CA ALA A 60 -8.51 -2.96 -5.97
C ALA A 60 -9.25 -2.86 -7.32
N ILE A 61 -9.66 -1.65 -7.70
CA ILE A 61 -10.49 -1.42 -8.89
C ILE A 61 -9.70 -1.61 -10.19
N TYR A 62 -8.53 -0.97 -10.32
CA TYR A 62 -7.80 -0.87 -11.58
C TYR A 62 -6.60 -1.82 -11.67
N LEU A 63 -5.95 -2.14 -10.55
CA LEU A 63 -4.84 -3.09 -10.53
C LEU A 63 -5.30 -4.54 -10.31
N LYS A 64 -6.57 -4.75 -9.96
CA LYS A 64 -7.19 -6.06 -9.67
C LYS A 64 -6.44 -6.84 -8.59
N MET A 65 -5.91 -6.12 -7.61
CA MET A 65 -5.26 -6.71 -6.44
C MET A 65 -6.31 -7.11 -5.41
N THR A 66 -6.07 -8.22 -4.71
CA THR A 66 -6.89 -8.64 -3.56
C THR A 66 -6.61 -7.75 -2.34
N ALA A 67 -7.51 -7.74 -1.37
CA ALA A 67 -7.32 -6.96 -0.13
C ALA A 67 -6.03 -7.35 0.62
N ALA A 68 -5.66 -8.64 0.60
CA ALA A 68 -4.41 -9.13 1.19
C ALA A 68 -3.18 -8.63 0.44
N GLU A 69 -3.19 -8.67 -0.90
CA GLU A 69 -2.10 -8.15 -1.73
C GLU A 69 -1.93 -6.64 -1.53
N ILE A 70 -3.04 -5.89 -1.43
CA ILE A 70 -3.04 -4.45 -1.18
C ILE A 70 -2.46 -4.13 0.20
N LEU A 71 -2.94 -4.79 1.25
CA LEU A 71 -2.41 -4.59 2.60
C LEU A 71 -0.92 -4.90 2.65
N TRP A 72 -0.50 -6.01 2.04
CA TRP A 72 0.91 -6.40 1.97
C TRP A 72 1.75 -5.35 1.24
N ALA A 73 1.31 -4.90 0.06
CA ALA A 73 2.03 -3.93 -0.75
C ALA A 73 2.13 -2.55 -0.06
N SER A 74 1.13 -2.16 0.71
CA SER A 74 1.11 -0.93 1.49
C SER A 74 1.80 -1.03 2.86
N THR A 75 2.29 -2.20 3.25
CA THR A 75 2.99 -2.41 4.53
C THR A 75 4.39 -2.98 4.28
N LEU A 76 4.54 -4.30 4.25
CA LEU A 76 5.84 -4.96 4.06
C LEU A 76 6.43 -4.69 2.67
N GLY A 77 5.60 -4.57 1.63
CA GLY A 77 6.03 -4.17 0.29
C GLY A 77 6.69 -2.80 0.27
N GLY A 78 6.06 -1.80 0.91
CA GLY A 78 6.63 -0.46 1.10
C GLY A 78 7.91 -0.47 1.92
N ALA A 79 7.96 -1.23 3.02
CA ALA A 79 9.18 -1.37 3.82
C ALA A 79 10.33 -1.98 3.01
N LYS A 80 10.06 -3.02 2.19
CA LYS A 80 11.04 -3.61 1.26
C LYS A 80 11.50 -2.62 0.20
N ALA A 81 10.61 -1.78 -0.33
CA ALA A 81 10.97 -0.76 -1.31
C ALA A 81 11.99 0.25 -0.75
N LEU A 82 11.97 0.46 0.57
CA LEU A 82 12.88 1.37 1.28
C LEU A 82 14.09 0.66 1.90
N GLY A 83 14.21 -0.67 1.80
CA GLY A 83 15.26 -1.45 2.47
C GLY A 83 15.12 -1.51 4.00
N LEU A 84 13.90 -1.31 4.52
CA LEU A 84 13.59 -1.25 5.95
C LEU A 84 12.76 -2.45 6.43
N GLU A 85 12.68 -3.52 5.64
CA GLU A 85 11.86 -4.70 5.95
C GLU A 85 12.34 -5.47 7.19
N LYS A 86 13.55 -5.21 7.68
CA LYS A 86 14.05 -5.74 8.95
C LYS A 86 13.65 -4.89 10.16
N GLU A 87 13.17 -3.67 9.93
CA GLU A 87 12.84 -2.71 11.00
C GLU A 87 11.34 -2.47 11.14
N ILE A 88 10.59 -2.44 10.03
CA ILE A 88 9.17 -2.06 9.97
C ILE A 88 8.41 -2.85 8.89
N GLY A 89 7.10 -2.61 8.77
CA GLY A 89 6.24 -3.15 7.70
C GLY A 89 5.53 -4.45 8.04
N SER A 90 5.85 -5.07 9.17
CA SER A 90 5.16 -6.26 9.70
C SER A 90 5.26 -6.32 11.22
N ILE A 91 4.39 -7.12 11.83
CA ILE A 91 4.32 -7.32 13.28
C ILE A 91 5.16 -8.55 13.65
N GLU A 92 6.43 -8.33 13.96
CA GLU A 92 7.38 -9.39 14.32
C GLU A 92 8.26 -8.94 15.49
N LYS A 93 8.68 -9.88 16.34
CA LYS A 93 9.58 -9.58 17.47
C LYS A 93 10.89 -8.95 16.95
N GLY A 94 11.31 -7.85 17.57
CA GLY A 94 12.53 -7.12 17.21
C GLY A 94 12.32 -5.95 16.25
N LYS A 95 11.15 -5.85 15.59
CA LYS A 95 10.78 -4.68 14.77
C LYS A 95 10.23 -3.55 15.63
N LYS A 96 10.20 -2.34 15.08
CA LYS A 96 9.59 -1.16 15.72
C LYS A 96 8.09 -1.40 15.87
N ALA A 97 7.54 -1.02 17.02
CA ALA A 97 6.10 -1.07 17.29
C ALA A 97 5.38 0.11 16.62
N ASP A 98 5.35 0.07 15.28
CA ASP A 98 4.66 1.00 14.39
C ASP A 98 3.38 0.34 13.88
N LEU A 99 2.24 0.65 14.49
CA LEU A 99 0.99 -0.09 14.33
C LEU A 99 -0.20 0.84 14.08
N LEU A 100 -1.18 0.33 13.34
CA LEU A 100 -2.51 0.93 13.22
C LEU A 100 -3.53 0.02 13.89
N VAL A 101 -4.40 0.59 14.71
CA VAL A 101 -5.64 -0.08 15.15
C VAL A 101 -6.74 0.44 14.24
N MET A 102 -7.36 -0.44 13.47
CA MET A 102 -8.39 -0.08 12.49
C MET A 102 -9.77 -0.58 12.92
N LYS A 103 -10.82 0.17 12.60
CA LYS A 103 -12.21 -0.23 12.81
C LYS A 103 -12.74 -0.94 11.57
N VAL A 104 -12.41 -2.23 11.46
CA VAL A 104 -12.87 -3.14 10.38
C VAL A 104 -13.23 -4.49 10.98
N ASN A 105 -14.24 -5.17 10.42
CA ASN A 105 -14.56 -6.55 10.76
C ASN A 105 -13.88 -7.53 9.80
N GLU A 106 -13.76 -7.14 8.53
CA GLU A 106 -13.08 -7.91 7.50
C GLU A 106 -12.01 -7.11 6.77
N LEU A 107 -11.00 -7.82 6.25
CA LEU A 107 -9.87 -7.21 5.53
C LEU A 107 -10.31 -6.48 4.25
N SER A 108 -11.38 -6.97 3.62
CA SER A 108 -12.00 -6.39 2.42
C SER A 108 -12.50 -4.96 2.65
N GLU A 109 -12.84 -4.59 3.88
CA GLU A 109 -13.33 -3.25 4.23
C GLU A 109 -12.26 -2.17 4.01
N ILE A 110 -10.98 -2.53 4.09
CA ILE A 110 -9.86 -1.59 3.95
C ILE A 110 -9.87 -0.90 2.57
N PRO A 111 -9.78 -1.63 1.43
CA PRO A 111 -9.88 -1.01 0.11
C PRO A 111 -11.32 -0.68 -0.30
N TYR A 112 -12.35 -1.20 0.38
CA TYR A 112 -13.75 -0.93 0.05
C TYR A 112 -14.24 0.43 0.57
N SER A 113 -13.75 0.87 1.73
CA SER A 113 -14.20 2.10 2.41
C SER A 113 -13.59 3.36 1.80
N MET A 114 -13.91 3.61 0.52
CA MET A 114 -13.37 4.70 -0.27
C MET A 114 -13.57 6.07 0.41
N GLY A 115 -12.48 6.82 0.59
CA GLY A 115 -12.52 8.16 1.16
C GLY A 115 -12.74 8.21 2.68
N MET A 116 -12.82 7.05 3.35
CA MET A 116 -12.99 6.97 4.79
C MET A 116 -11.66 6.78 5.52
N ASN A 117 -11.55 7.35 6.73
CA ASN A 117 -10.47 7.03 7.64
C ASN A 117 -10.93 5.95 8.63
N LEU A 118 -10.42 4.73 8.46
CA LEU A 118 -10.72 3.58 9.31
C LEU A 118 -9.81 3.49 10.55
N VAL A 119 -8.78 4.35 10.64
CA VAL A 119 -7.79 4.29 11.72
C VAL A 119 -8.39 4.84 13.01
N ARG A 120 -8.39 4.00 14.05
CA ARG A 120 -8.85 4.34 15.40
C ARG A 120 -7.71 4.82 16.30
N LYS A 121 -6.52 4.23 16.16
CA LYS A 121 -5.31 4.64 16.91
C LYS A 121 -4.08 4.47 16.03
N VAL A 122 -3.11 5.35 16.23
CA VAL A 122 -1.77 5.26 15.64
C VAL A 122 -0.78 5.03 16.78
N ILE A 123 0.02 3.97 16.65
CA ILE A 123 1.12 3.68 17.56
C ILE A 123 2.41 3.83 16.78
N LYS A 124 3.33 4.68 17.25
CA LYS A 124 4.63 4.92 16.64
C LYS A 124 5.73 4.69 17.68
N ASN A 125 6.69 3.81 17.37
CA ASN A 125 7.74 3.40 18.30
C ASN A 125 7.18 3.01 19.69
N GLY A 126 6.05 2.30 19.72
CA GLY A 126 5.39 1.85 20.96
C GLY A 126 4.61 2.93 21.72
N LYS A 127 4.52 4.17 21.22
CA LYS A 127 3.75 5.25 21.83
C LYS A 127 2.50 5.55 21.01
N VAL A 128 1.36 5.73 21.68
CA VAL A 128 0.15 6.25 21.03
C VAL A 128 0.39 7.74 20.69
N VAL A 129 0.17 8.12 19.43
CA VAL A 129 0.49 9.48 18.94
C VAL A 129 -0.72 10.23 18.37
N ASN A 130 -1.92 9.64 18.42
CA ASN A 130 -3.21 10.23 18.05
C ASN A 130 -4.33 9.58 18.87
#